data_AF-A0A4R7K2X8-F1
#
_entry.id   AF-A0A4R7K2X8-F1
#
_cell.length_a   1.000
_cell.length_b   1.000
_cell.length_c   1.000
_cell.angle_alpha   90.00
_cell.angle_beta   90.00
_cell.angle_gamma   90.00
#
_symmetry.space_group_name_H-M   'P 1'
#
loop_
_entity.id
_entity.type
_entity.pdbx_description
1 polymer ?
#
loop_
_entity_poly.entity_id
_entity_poly.type
_entity_poly.pdbx_seq_one_letter_code
_entity_poly.pdbx_strand_id
1 'polypeptide(L)' 'MSYGRELGWDLESLNKAYRQGCMAGRIQMEQNRCPYESDVVKAAWEAGWEDGAEMHAEQGSTANIA' A
#
# COMPACT_ATOMS: atom_id res chain seq x y z
N MET A 1 6.17 -25.37 2.31
CA MET A 1 5.92 -24.84 3.68
C MET A 1 5.54 -23.37 3.56
N SER A 2 4.36 -22.96 4.01
CA SER A 2 3.90 -21.57 3.99
C SER A 2 3.85 -21.03 5.42
N TYR A 3 5.03 -20.74 5.98
CA TYR A 3 5.25 -20.32 7.37
C TYR A 3 4.50 -19.04 7.80
N GLY A 4 3.98 -18.24 6.86
CA GLY A 4 3.21 -17.04 7.19
C GLY A 4 1.83 -17.32 7.79
N ARG A 5 1.20 -18.46 7.43
CA ARG A 5 -0.18 -18.75 7.83
C ARG A 5 -0.31 -19.01 9.34
N GLU A 6 0.76 -19.49 9.97
CA GLU A 6 0.85 -19.71 11.43
C GLU A 6 1.05 -18.39 12.20
N LEU A 7 1.58 -17.37 11.53
CA LEU A 7 1.82 -16.03 12.09
C LEU A 7 0.63 -15.07 11.86
N GLY A 8 -0.46 -15.55 11.25
CA GLY A 8 -1.67 -14.77 11.02
C GLY A 8 -1.69 -13.98 9.72
N TRP A 9 -0.73 -14.19 8.80
CA TRP A 9 -0.65 -13.47 7.52
C TRP A 9 -0.41 -14.42 6.37
N ASP A 10 -1.28 -14.42 5.38
CA ASP A 10 -1.07 -15.12 4.13
C ASP A 10 -0.77 -14.16 2.98
N LEU A 11 -0.25 -14.71 1.89
CA LEU A 11 0.08 -13.94 0.69
C LEU A 11 -1.14 -13.18 0.15
N GLU A 12 -2.34 -13.73 0.31
CA GLU A 12 -3.58 -13.08 -0.12
C GLU A 12 -3.87 -11.81 0.69
N SER A 13 -3.70 -11.88 2.01
CA SER A 13 -3.88 -10.76 2.94
C SER A 13 -2.84 -9.67 2.69
N LEU A 14 -1.58 -10.05 2.44
CA LEU A 14 -0.53 -9.10 2.05
C LEU A 14 -0.83 -8.43 0.71
N ASN A 15 -1.27 -9.20 -0.30
CA ASN A 15 -1.62 -8.65 -1.61
C ASN A 15 -2.84 -7.71 -1.54
N LYS A 16 -3.84 -8.07 -0.72
CA LYS A 16 -4.99 -7.20 -0.43
C LYS A 16 -4.55 -5.89 0.22
N ALA A 17 -3.70 -5.98 1.25
CA ALA A 17 -3.19 -4.82 1.97
C ALA A 17 -2.38 -3.90 1.03
N TYR A 18 -1.48 -4.48 0.23
CA TYR A 18 -0.71 -3.73 -0.77
C TYR A 18 -1.62 -2.98 -1.77
N ARG A 19 -2.61 -3.67 -2.36
CA ARG A 19 -3.56 -3.03 -3.29
C ARG A 19 -4.37 -1.91 -2.64
N GLN A 20 -4.80 -2.11 -1.40
CA GLN A 20 -5.51 -1.07 -0.65
C GLN A 20 -4.61 0.11 -0.32
N GLY A 21 -3.34 -0.15 0.00
CA GLY A 21 -2.30 0.86 0.15
C GLY A 21 -2.15 1.69 -1.11
N CYS A 22 -1.96 1.05 -2.27
CA CYS A 22 -1.86 1.75 -3.55
C CYS A 22 -3.05 2.66 -3.83
N MET A 23 -4.27 2.19 -3.59
CA MET A 23 -5.46 3.03 -3.77
C MET A 23 -5.48 4.21 -2.80
N ALA A 24 -5.13 3.98 -1.53
CA ALA A 24 -5.04 5.02 -0.51
C ALA A 24 -3.99 6.09 -0.85
N GLY A 25 -2.82 5.69 -1.33
CA GLY A 25 -1.76 6.61 -1.76
C GLY A 25 -2.19 7.47 -2.95
N ARG A 26 -2.87 6.86 -3.93
CA ARG A 26 -3.37 7.56 -5.12
C ARG A 26 -4.42 8.62 -4.83
N ILE A 27 -5.19 8.47 -3.74
CA ILE A 27 -6.19 9.46 -3.31
C ILE A 27 -5.66 10.40 -2.20
N GLN A 28 -4.35 10.35 -1.91
CA GLN A 28 -3.71 11.03 -0.78
C GLN A 28 -4.41 10.82 0.57
N MET A 29 -4.92 9.61 0.82
CA MET A 29 -5.44 9.25 2.14
C MET A 29 -4.26 9.18 3.12
N GLU A 30 -4.43 9.66 4.36
CA GLU A 30 -3.34 9.61 5.35
C GLU A 30 -2.89 8.18 5.66
N GLN A 31 -1.57 7.98 5.77
CA GLN A 31 -0.95 6.68 6.11
C GLN A 31 -1.45 6.14 7.47
N ASN A 32 -1.82 7.03 8.39
CA ASN A 32 -2.35 6.67 9.73
C ASN A 32 -3.77 6.06 9.71
N ARG A 33 -4.40 5.94 8.54
CA ARG A 33 -5.72 5.31 8.36
C ARG A 33 -5.62 3.81 8.07
N CYS A 34 -4.44 3.20 8.21
CA CYS A 34 -4.22 1.78 8.03
C CYS A 34 -5.10 0.96 9.02
N PRO A 35 -6.03 0.12 8.52
CA PRO A 35 -6.94 -0.64 9.38
C PRO A 35 -6.34 -1.94 9.93
N TYR A 36 -5.10 -2.26 9.54
CA TYR A 36 -4.44 -3.51 9.91
C TYR A 36 -3.67 -3.34 11.21
N GLU A 37 -3.76 -4.31 12.13
CA GLU A 37 -3.00 -4.27 13.39
C GLU A 37 -1.66 -4.99 13.29
N SER A 38 -1.53 -5.94 12.37
CA SER A 38 -0.29 -6.69 12.10
C SER A 38 0.78 -5.82 11.46
N ASP A 39 1.98 -5.84 12.03
CA ASP A 39 3.14 -5.13 11.48
C ASP A 39 3.52 -5.61 10.07
N VAL A 40 3.35 -6.89 9.76
CA VAL A 40 3.68 -7.43 8.42
C VAL A 40 2.64 -7.00 7.38
N VAL A 41 1.35 -6.97 7.75
CA VAL A 41 0.28 -6.53 6.85
C VAL A 41 0.30 -5.00 6.69
N LYS A 42 0.62 -4.27 7.76
CA LYS A 42 0.87 -2.82 7.72
C LYS A 42 2.02 -2.49 6.78
N ALA A 43 3.16 -3.18 6.88
CA ALA A 43 4.30 -2.95 6.00
C ALA A 43 3.93 -3.15 4.52
N ALA A 44 3.13 -4.18 4.20
CA ALA A 44 2.64 -4.38 2.83
C ALA A 44 1.71 -3.26 2.36
N TRP A 45 0.84 -2.77 3.25
CA TRP A 45 -0.03 -1.62 2.96
C TRP A 45 0.75 -0.32 2.77
N GLU A 46 1.74 -0.05 3.61
CA GLU A 46 2.60 1.14 3.54
C GLU A 46 3.42 1.16 2.25
N ALA A 47 4.00 0.02 1.86
CA ALA A 47 4.71 -0.11 0.58
C ALA A 47 3.78 0.19 -0.61
N GLY A 48 2.55 -0.34 -0.59
CA GLY A 48 1.58 -0.02 -1.63
C GLY A 48 1.20 1.46 -1.65
N TRP A 49 1.03 2.08 -0.47
CA TRP A 49 0.71 3.50 -0.34
C TRP A 49 1.78 4.40 -0.92
N GLU A 50 3.05 4.10 -0.65
CA GLU A 50 4.19 4.84 -1.19
C GLU A 50 4.20 4.79 -2.72
N ASP A 51 4.06 3.59 -3.30
CA ASP A 51 3.96 3.40 -4.75
C ASP A 51 2.77 4.19 -5.34
N GLY A 52 1.62 4.15 -4.68
CA GLY A 52 0.42 4.87 -5.12
C GLY A 52 0.54 6.40 -5.02
N ALA A 53 1.23 6.89 -3.99
CA ALA A 53 1.50 8.31 -3.78
C ALA A 53 2.54 8.83 -4.79
N GLU A 54 3.56 8.03 -5.11
CA GLU A 54 4.54 8.34 -6.16
C GLU A 54 3.85 8.47 -7.52
N MET A 55 2.97 7.53 -7.90
CA MET A 55 2.20 7.64 -9.16
C MET A 55 1.33 8.91 -9.24
N HIS A 56 0.79 9.38 -8.10
CA HIS A 56 0.06 10.65 -8.05
C HIS A 56 1.01 11.85 -8.19
N ALA A 57 2.18 11.81 -7.57
CA ALA A 57 3.22 12.84 -7.72
C ALA A 57 3.76 12.92 -9.15
N GLU A 58 3.97 11.78 -9.81
CA GLU A 58 4.42 11.68 -11.20
C GLU A 58 3.40 12.25 -12.20
N GLN A 59 2.09 12.08 -11.94
CA GLN A 59 1.03 12.70 -12.75
C GLN A 59 1.05 14.24 -12.68
N GLY A 60 1.53 14.83 -11.58
CA GLY A 60 1.76 16.26 -11.48
C GLY A 60 3.00 16.75 -12.26
N SER A 61 4.00 15.88 -12.49
CA SER A 61 5.25 16.26 -13.15
C SER A 61 5.21 16.18 -14.67
N THR A 62 4.28 15.42 -15.26
CA THR A 62 4.17 15.26 -16.72
C THR A 62 3.29 16.33 -17.40
N ALA A 63 2.61 17.17 -16.63
CA ALA A 63 1.76 18.25 -17.16
C ALA A 63 2.52 19.52 -17.62
N ASN A 64 3.86 19.54 -17.55
CA ASN A 64 4.67 20.75 -17.80
C ASN A 64 5.49 20.73 -19.10
N ILE A 65 5.09 19.90 -20.08
CA ILE A 65 5.64 19.91 -21.44
C ILE A 65 4.53 20.16 -22.47
N ALA A 66 4.07 21.41 -22.54
CA ALA A 66 3.24 21.92 -23.63
C ALA A 66 3.86 23.19 -24.22
#